data_AF-F8DM47-F1
#
_entry.id   AF-F8DM47-F1
#
_cell.length_a   1.000
_cell.length_b   1.000
_cell.length_c   1.000
_cell.angle_alpha   90.00
_cell.angle_beta   90.00
_cell.angle_gamma   90.00
#
_symmetry.space_group_name_H-M   'P 1'
#
loop_
_entity.id
_entity.type
_entity.pdbx_description
1 polymer ?
#
loop_
_entity_poly.entity_id
_entity_poly.type
_entity_poly.pdbx_seq_one_letter_code
_entity_poly.pdbx_strand_id
1 'polypeptide(L)' 'MLAATAYGLGTIPTYNSVRFPAILHQTLNVPDDERFIVGISLGYSANTTINSYNSERRPVNEILHFN' A
#
# COMPACT_ATOMS: atom_id res chain seq x y z
N MET A 1 -7.99 -1.35 3.04
CA MET A 1 -7.51 -0.07 3.58
C MET A 1 -8.63 0.72 4.24
N LEU A 2 -9.74 1.05 3.56
CA LEU A 2 -10.88 1.76 4.18
C LEU A 2 -11.46 1.09 5.43
N ALA A 3 -11.65 -0.24 5.39
CA ALA A 3 -12.11 -0.99 6.56
C ALA A 3 -11.12 -0.86 7.73
N ALA A 4 -9.82 -1.00 7.49
CA ALA A 4 -8.79 -0.80 8.51
C ALA A 4 -8.88 0.60 9.14
N THR A 5 -9.06 1.65 8.32
CA THR A 5 -9.29 3.02 8.80
C THR A 5 -10.54 3.12 9.67
N ALA A 6 -11.64 2.45 9.30
CA ALA A 6 -12.86 2.42 10.11
C ALA A 6 -12.64 1.75 11.49
N TYR A 7 -11.67 0.85 11.60
CA TYR A 7 -11.23 0.22 12.85
C TYR A 7 -10.08 0.97 13.55
N GLY A 8 -9.73 2.19 13.11
CA GLY A 8 -8.66 2.99 13.73
C GLY A 8 -7.24 2.58 13.37
N LEU A 9 -7.06 1.75 12.34
CA LEU A 9 -5.76 1.29 11.84
C LEU A 9 -5.31 2.11 10.62
N GLY A 10 -4.00 2.31 10.53
CA GLY A 10 -3.31 2.84 9.35
C GLY A 10 -2.86 1.74 8.41
N THR A 11 -2.75 2.06 7.12
CA THR A 11 -2.23 1.15 6.10
C THR A 11 -1.27 1.86 5.15
N ILE A 12 -0.24 1.14 4.67
CA ILE A 12 0.70 1.64 3.66
C ILE A 12 0.86 0.58 2.56
N PRO A 13 0.51 0.89 1.28
CA PRO A 13 0.93 0.07 0.15
C PRO A 13 2.46 0.09 0.02
N THR A 14 3.10 -1.07 0.13
CA THR A 14 4.55 -1.19 0.25
C THR A 14 5.11 -2.02 -0.92
N TYR A 15 5.46 -1.37 -2.03
CA TYR A 15 6.13 -2.05 -3.15
C TYR A 15 7.46 -2.70 -2.73
N ASN A 16 8.22 -2.04 -1.86
CA ASN A 16 9.51 -2.56 -1.39
C ASN A 16 9.40 -3.93 -0.71
N SER A 17 8.24 -4.27 -0.13
CA SER A 17 8.02 -5.58 0.50
C SER A 17 8.03 -6.74 -0.51
N VAL A 18 7.74 -6.46 -1.79
CA VAL A 18 7.67 -7.46 -2.87
C VAL A 18 8.82 -7.33 -3.88
N ARG A 19 9.82 -6.50 -3.59
CA ARG A 19 10.94 -6.21 -4.49
C ARG A 19 11.81 -7.43 -4.83
N PHE A 20 11.81 -8.44 -3.98
CA PHE A 20 12.63 -9.66 -4.13
C PHE A 20 11.74 -10.92 -4.14
N PRO A 21 10.98 -11.15 -5.23
CA PRO A 21 9.95 -12.18 -5.27
C PRO A 21 10.48 -13.61 -5.08
N ALA A 22 11.70 -13.92 -5.57
CA ALA A 22 12.29 -15.25 -5.41
C ALA A 22 12.41 -15.69 -3.94
N ILE A 23 12.83 -14.77 -3.06
CA ILE A 23 12.92 -15.04 -1.61
C ILE A 23 11.52 -15.23 -1.03
N LEU A 24 10.53 -14.48 -1.53
CA LEU A 24 9.15 -14.58 -1.05
C LEU A 24 8.47 -15.90 -1.46
N HIS A 25 8.67 -16.38 -2.69
CA HIS A 25 8.16 -17.69 -3.13
C HIS A 25 8.68 -18.79 -2.21
N GLN A 26 10.00 -18.79 -1.93
CA GLN A 26 10.62 -19.74 -1.02
C GLN A 26 10.10 -19.61 0.43
N THR A 27 10.01 -18.38 0.94
CA THR A 27 9.71 -18.11 2.36
C THR A 27 8.23 -18.33 2.68
N LEU A 28 7.34 -17.98 1.75
CA LEU A 28 5.89 -18.02 1.94
C LEU A 28 5.26 -19.27 1.30
N ASN A 29 6.05 -20.11 0.64
CA ASN A 29 5.61 -21.30 -0.07
C ASN A 29 4.50 -20.98 -1.10
N VAL A 30 4.77 -19.96 -1.93
CA VAL A 30 3.89 -19.52 -3.01
C VAL A 30 4.44 -20.03 -4.34
N PRO A 31 3.62 -20.61 -5.24
CA PRO A 31 4.06 -21.09 -6.56
C PRO A 31 4.72 -20.01 -7.42
N ASP A 32 5.72 -20.38 -8.23
CA ASP A 32 6.47 -19.46 -9.10
C ASP A 32 5.65 -18.89 -10.27
N ASP A 33 4.48 -19.46 -10.56
CA ASP A 33 3.52 -18.96 -11.56
C ASP A 33 2.56 -17.90 -11.00
N GLU A 34 2.61 -17.64 -9.68
CA GLU A 34 1.94 -16.50 -9.06
C GLU A 34 2.85 -15.26 -8.99
N ARG A 35 2.26 -14.07 -8.87
CA ARG A 35 3.02 -12.81 -8.83
C ARG A 35 2.68 -11.99 -7.59
N PHE A 36 3.71 -11.64 -6.83
CA PHE A 36 3.62 -10.62 -5.79
C PHE A 36 3.56 -9.22 -6.41
N ILE A 37 2.44 -8.51 -6.22
CA ILE A 37 2.21 -7.18 -6.82
C ILE A 37 2.58 -6.06 -5.85
N VAL A 38 2.09 -6.14 -4.61
CA VAL A 38 2.30 -5.12 -3.58
C VAL A 38 2.02 -5.74 -2.22
N GLY A 39 2.80 -5.38 -1.19
CA GLY A 39 2.41 -5.67 0.19
C GLY A 39 1.60 -4.54 0.79
N ILE A 40 0.92 -4.82 1.90
CA ILE A 40 0.19 -3.80 2.66
C ILE A 40 0.61 -3.91 4.12
N SER A 41 1.35 -2.92 4.61
CA SER A 41 1.62 -2.77 6.04
C SER A 41 0.34 -2.30 6.74
N LEU A 42 0.01 -2.87 7.89
CA LEU A 42 -1.21 -2.60 8.66
C LEU A 42 -0.87 -2.52 10.16
N GLY A 43 -1.36 -1.49 10.85
CA GLY A 43 -1.18 -1.35 12.29
C GLY A 43 -1.69 -0.03 12.84
N TYR A 44 -1.49 0.20 14.14
CA TYR A 44 -1.77 1.50 14.75
C TYR A 44 -0.66 2.50 14.37
N SER A 45 -1.05 3.67 13.87
CA SER A 45 -0.11 4.69 13.45
C SER A 45 0.69 5.24 14.63
N ALA A 46 2.02 5.29 14.50
CA ALA A 46 2.88 5.94 15.48
C ALA A 46 2.79 7.48 15.36
N ASN A 47 2.99 8.18 16.47
CA ASN A 47 3.07 9.64 16.50
C ASN A 47 4.47 10.11 16.05
N THR A 48 4.68 10.22 14.73
CA THR A 48 5.96 10.59 14.12
C THR A 48 5.78 11.61 12.99
N THR A 49 6.80 12.43 12.74
CA THR A 49 6.73 13.52 11.74
C THR A 49 6.40 13.04 10.34
N ILE A 50 6.81 11.83 9.94
CA ILE A 50 6.50 11.31 8.61
C ILE A 50 4.98 11.13 8.39
N ASN A 51 4.22 10.90 9.46
CA ASN A 51 2.76 10.69 9.40
C ASN A 51 1.96 12.01 9.41
N SER A 52 2.62 13.18 9.54
CA SER A 52 1.93 14.48 9.45
C SER A 52 1.84 15.02 8.03
N TYR A 53 2.54 14.39 7.08
CA TYR A 53 2.48 14.76 5.67
C TYR A 53 1.12 14.40 5.06
N ASN A 54 0.49 15.38 4.40
CA ASN A 54 -0.72 15.18 3.61
C ASN A 54 -0.38 15.37 2.13
N SER A 55 -0.60 14.33 1.33
CA SER A 55 -0.33 14.39 -0.11
C SER A 55 -1.43 15.14 -0.86
N GLU A 56 -1.04 16.02 -1.77
CA GLU A 56 -1.98 16.70 -2.66
C GLU A 56 -2.53 15.75 -3.73
N ARG A 57 -3.68 16.10 -4.31
CA ARG A 57 -4.25 15.43 -5.49
C ARG A 57 -4.43 16.46 -6.59
N ARG A 58 -4.35 16.00 -7.85
CA ARG A 58 -4.64 16.85 -9.01
C ARG A 58 -6.10 17.32 -8.94
N PRO A 59 -6.39 18.59 -9.25
CA PRO A 59 -7.75 19.10 -9.39
C PRO A 59 -8.62 18.19 -10.26
N VAL A 60 -9.91 18.09 -9.94
CA VAL A 60 -10.84 17.18 -10.64
C VAL A 60 -10.93 17.49 -12.13
N ASN A 61 -10.91 18.77 -12.51
CA ASN A 61 -10.92 19.22 -13.91
C ASN A 61 -9.64 18.89 -14.69
N GLU A 62 -8.54 18.49 -14.03
CA GLU A 62 -7.34 17.99 -14.70
C GLU A 62 -7.41 16.48 -15.00
N ILE A 63 -8.29 15.73 -14.31
CA ILE A 63 -8.35 14.27 -14.40
C ILE A 63 -9.67 13.73 -14.99
N LEU A 64 -10.77 14.48 -14.88
CA LEU A 64 -12.08 14.08 -15.35
C LEU A 64 -12.29 14.55 -16.79
N HIS A 65 -12.59 13.61 -17.68
CA HIS A 65 -12.95 13.88 -19.08
C HIS A 65 -14.40 13.46 -19.34
N PHE A 66 -15.19 14.37 -19.91
CA PHE A 66 -16.53 14.08 -20.44
C PHE A 66 -16.46 14.07 -21.97
N ASN A 67 -17.19 13.13 -22.59
CA ASN A 67 -17.38 13.05 -24.04
C ASN A 67 -18.62 13.82 -24.47
#